data_AF-A0AA96UHC2-F1
#
_entry.id   AF-A0AA96UHC2-F1
#
_cell.length_a   1.000
_cell.length_b   1.000
_cell.length_c   1.000
_cell.angle_alpha   90.00
_cell.angle_beta   90.00
_cell.angle_gamma   90.00
#
_symmetry.space_group_name_H-M   'P 1'
#
loop_
_entity.id
_entity.type
_entity.pdbx_description
1 polymer ?
#
loop_
_entity_poly.entity_id
_entity_poly.type
_entity_poly.pdbx_seq_one_letter_code
_entity_poly.pdbx_strand_id
1 'polypeptide(L)'
;MDVENRLEVRYRKADMQEPVLISTPEGVDRFIDALLEGAEFHDAAHVLSTARPRVDIGFPDHELYVGVDGESSVGVLILSLPETGCLVSVGPPGSNGKNFYHVAEQPIELPSDSGIPIPLIREGVKEFLSSGGKLPGCIQWRPYGVDGEPVEDDDIWGGN
;
A
#
# COMPACT_ATOMS: atom_id res chain seq x y z
N MET A 1 22.70 -17.51 4.81
CA MET A 1 22.13 -16.52 5.75
C MET A 1 20.84 -16.09 5.11
N ASP A 2 19.73 -16.70 5.52
CA ASP A 2 18.40 -16.21 5.21
C ASP A 2 18.30 -14.82 5.84
N VAL A 3 18.29 -13.79 4.99
CA VAL A 3 17.93 -12.46 5.44
C VAL A 3 16.45 -12.57 5.80
N GLU A 4 16.12 -12.57 7.09
CA GLU A 4 14.72 -12.55 7.51
C GLU A 4 14.06 -11.29 6.92
N ASN A 5 13.13 -11.48 6.00
CA ASN A 5 12.34 -10.37 5.47
C ASN A 5 11.45 -9.84 6.59
N ARG A 6 11.38 -8.52 6.72
CA ARG A 6 10.52 -7.84 7.69
C ARG A 6 9.81 -6.69 7.03
N LEU A 7 8.63 -6.37 7.55
CA LEU A 7 7.85 -5.21 7.17
C LEU A 7 7.85 -4.20 8.32
N GLU A 8 8.09 -2.93 7.99
CA GLU A 8 7.75 -1.79 8.83
C GLU A 8 6.33 -1.35 8.49
N VAL A 9 5.41 -1.42 9.44
CA VAL A 9 4.00 -1.11 9.24
C VAL A 9 3.60 0.08 10.10
N ARG A 10 2.94 1.06 9.48
CA ARG A 10 2.50 2.30 10.12
C ARG A 10 1.04 2.57 9.81
N TYR A 11 0.18 2.60 10.82
CA TYR A 11 -1.27 2.82 10.64
C TYR A 11 -1.86 3.72 11.73
N ARG A 12 -1.17 3.92 12.86
CA ARG A 12 -1.50 4.88 13.92
C ARG A 12 -0.50 6.02 13.94
N LYS A 13 -0.88 7.16 14.53
CA LYS A 13 0.03 8.30 14.75
C LYS A 13 1.31 7.91 15.50
N ALA A 14 1.21 7.03 16.50
CA ALA A 14 2.38 6.54 17.24
C ALA A 14 3.35 5.77 16.34
N ASP A 15 2.82 4.99 15.39
CA ASP A 15 3.61 4.14 14.52
C ASP A 15 4.42 4.94 13.48
N MET A 16 4.05 6.21 13.24
CA MET A 16 4.80 7.09 12.35
C MET A 16 6.23 7.33 12.85
N GLN A 17 6.42 7.31 14.17
CA GLN A 17 7.73 7.42 14.81
C GLN A 17 8.35 6.04 15.07
N GLU A 18 7.53 5.06 15.48
CA GLU A 18 7.99 3.70 15.83
C GLU A 18 7.17 2.65 15.08
N PRO A 19 7.60 2.20 13.88
CA PRO A 19 6.81 1.27 13.07
C PRO A 19 6.65 -0.08 13.76
N VAL A 20 5.49 -0.70 13.53
CA VAL A 20 5.25 -2.09 13.92
C VAL A 20 6.04 -3.01 13.00
N LEU A 21 6.92 -3.85 13.57
CA LEU A 21 7.72 -4.80 12.80
C LEU A 21 7.00 -6.14 12.66
N ILE A 22 6.84 -6.60 11.42
CA ILE A 22 6.21 -7.88 11.09
C ILE A 22 7.20 -8.75 10.34
N SER A 23 7.44 -9.98 10.82
CA SER A 23 8.34 -10.94 10.18
C SER A 23 7.72 -12.30 9.91
N THR A 24 6.43 -12.50 10.26
CA THR A 24 5.75 -13.79 10.06
C THR A 24 4.38 -13.62 9.38
N PRO A 25 3.90 -14.65 8.66
CA PRO A 25 2.56 -14.65 8.06
C PRO A 25 1.43 -14.41 9.07
N GLU A 26 1.54 -14.98 10.27
CA GLU A 26 0.54 -14.77 11.35
C GLU A 26 0.60 -13.33 11.86
N GLY A 27 1.77 -12.69 11.81
CA GLY A 27 1.92 -11.28 12.08
C GLY A 27 1.18 -10.41 11.07
N VAL A 28 1.21 -10.78 9.79
CA VAL A 28 0.40 -10.14 8.74
C VAL A 28 -1.08 -10.30 9.04
N ASP A 29 -1.53 -11.50 9.42
CA ASP A 29 -2.93 -11.75 9.71
C ASP A 29 -3.44 -10.88 10.87
N ARG A 30 -2.68 -10.80 11.97
CA ARG A 30 -3.00 -9.93 13.11
C ARG A 30 -2.99 -8.45 12.75
N PHE A 31 -2.13 -8.04 11.84
CA PHE A 31 -2.08 -6.66 11.36
C PHE A 31 -3.35 -6.31 10.57
N ILE A 32 -3.79 -7.18 9.66
CA ILE A 32 -5.03 -6.96 8.91
C ILE A 32 -6.25 -7.00 9.85
N ASP A 33 -6.27 -7.89 10.84
CA ASP A 33 -7.30 -7.89 11.90
C ASP A 33 -7.33 -6.55 12.65
N ALA A 34 -6.17 -6.01 13.02
CA ALA A 34 -6.07 -4.74 13.72
C ALA A 34 -6.58 -3.52 12.93
N LEU A 35 -6.51 -3.57 11.58
CA LEU A 35 -7.13 -2.56 10.72
C LEU A 35 -8.64 -2.74 10.63
N LEU A 36 -9.13 -3.99 10.54
CA LEU A 36 -10.56 -4.30 10.49
C LEU A 36 -11.30 -3.97 11.79
N GLU A 37 -10.63 -4.16 12.93
CA GLU A 37 -11.12 -3.84 14.27
C GLU A 37 -10.79 -2.40 14.70
N GLY A 38 -10.10 -1.64 13.83
CA GLY A 38 -9.63 -0.28 14.11
C GLY A 38 -10.76 0.71 14.39
N ALA A 39 -10.41 1.83 15.02
CA ALA A 39 -11.31 2.96 15.18
C ALA A 39 -11.64 3.60 13.81
N GLU A 40 -12.67 4.46 13.79
CA GLU A 40 -12.97 5.30 12.62
C GLU A 40 -11.69 6.04 12.18
N PHE A 41 -11.40 6.00 10.86
CA PHE A 41 -10.18 6.58 10.24
C PHE A 41 -8.85 5.86 10.53
N HIS A 42 -8.90 4.59 10.95
CA HIS A 42 -7.72 3.73 11.12
C HIS A 42 -7.82 2.46 10.25
N ASP A 43 -8.28 2.64 9.01
CA ASP A 43 -8.62 1.58 8.06
C ASP A 43 -7.57 1.40 6.95
N ALA A 44 -6.44 2.10 7.02
CA ALA A 44 -5.29 1.85 6.16
C ALA A 44 -3.92 1.91 6.88
N ALA A 45 -2.93 1.32 6.23
CA ALA A 45 -1.54 1.33 6.65
C ALA A 45 -0.58 1.64 5.51
N HIS A 46 0.54 2.27 5.86
CA HIS A 46 1.74 2.34 5.05
C HIS A 46 2.72 1.24 5.47
N VAL A 47 3.20 0.46 4.50
CA VAL A 47 4.02 -0.74 4.67
C VAL A 47 5.30 -0.62 3.84
N LEU A 48 6.44 -0.85 4.47
CA LEU A 48 7.76 -0.89 3.83
C LEU A 48 8.45 -2.23 4.11
N SER A 49 9.09 -2.82 3.12
CA SER A 49 9.99 -3.95 3.28
C SER A 49 11.38 -3.48 3.70
N THR A 50 11.93 -4.08 4.76
CA THR A 50 13.32 -3.83 5.19
C THR A 50 14.36 -4.52 4.31
N ALA A 51 13.93 -5.41 3.41
CA ALA A 51 14.81 -6.15 2.51
C ALA A 51 15.15 -5.37 1.22
N ARG A 52 14.43 -4.28 0.94
CA ARG A 52 14.69 -3.41 -0.22
C ARG A 52 15.63 -2.26 0.14
N PRO A 53 16.42 -1.77 -0.83
CA PRO A 53 17.33 -0.65 -0.60
C PRO A 53 16.55 0.64 -0.30
N ARG A 54 17.19 1.51 0.46
CA ARG A 54 16.81 2.93 0.52
C ARG A 54 17.65 3.66 -0.53
N VAL A 55 17.08 4.67 -1.19
CA VAL A 55 17.84 5.56 -2.09
C VAL A 55 18.82 6.42 -1.28
N ASP A 56 19.79 7.05 -1.95
CA ASP A 56 20.96 7.74 -1.33
C ASP A 56 20.61 8.79 -0.25
N ILE A 57 19.37 9.28 -0.24
CA ILE A 57 18.83 10.25 0.72
C ILE A 57 18.03 9.60 1.87
N GLY A 58 18.09 8.27 2.02
CA GLY A 58 17.45 7.51 3.11
C GLY A 58 15.96 7.20 2.92
N PHE A 59 15.38 7.62 1.78
CA PHE A 59 14.00 7.34 1.43
C PHE A 59 13.85 5.90 0.93
N PRO A 60 12.72 5.22 1.23
CA PRO A 60 12.45 3.92 0.66
C PRO A 60 12.30 4.03 -0.86
N ASP A 61 12.78 3.04 -1.61
CA ASP A 61 12.61 2.99 -3.06
C ASP A 61 11.19 2.52 -3.46
N HIS A 62 10.40 2.03 -2.51
CA HIS A 62 9.11 1.39 -2.72
C HIS A 62 8.15 1.73 -1.57
N GLU A 63 6.85 1.64 -1.83
CA GLU A 63 5.81 1.88 -0.81
C GLU A 63 4.61 0.98 -1.08
N LEU A 64 4.12 0.28 -0.06
CA LEU A 64 2.87 -0.48 -0.12
C LEU A 64 1.84 0.17 0.81
N TYR A 65 0.70 0.58 0.26
CA TYR A 65 -0.47 0.99 1.03
C TYR A 65 -1.49 -0.14 1.07
N VAL A 66 -2.02 -0.38 2.27
CA VAL A 66 -3.03 -1.40 2.52
C VAL A 66 -4.26 -0.71 3.09
N GLY A 67 -5.36 -0.68 2.36
CA GLY A 67 -6.66 -0.22 2.85
C GLY A 67 -7.61 -1.41 3.03
N VAL A 68 -8.42 -1.39 4.08
CA VAL A 68 -9.43 -2.43 4.34
C VAL A 68 -10.78 -1.79 4.66
N ASP A 69 -11.85 -2.44 4.22
CA ASP A 69 -13.22 -2.08 4.55
C ASP A 69 -13.92 -3.30 5.15
N GLY A 70 -14.10 -3.27 6.47
CA GLY A 70 -14.78 -4.34 7.21
C GLY A 70 -16.27 -4.48 6.85
N GLU A 71 -16.93 -3.40 6.46
CA GLU A 71 -18.37 -3.42 6.14
C GLU A 71 -18.64 -4.17 4.83
N SER A 72 -17.84 -3.89 3.80
CA SER A 72 -17.94 -4.53 2.50
C SER A 72 -17.08 -5.79 2.37
N SER A 73 -16.28 -6.11 3.40
CA SER A 73 -15.34 -7.25 3.41
C SER A 73 -14.36 -7.27 2.21
N VAL A 74 -13.91 -6.09 1.80
CA VAL A 74 -12.92 -5.87 0.73
C VAL A 74 -11.78 -5.00 1.23
N GLY A 75 -10.70 -4.92 0.48
CA GLY A 75 -9.62 -3.97 0.70
C GLY A 75 -8.95 -3.59 -0.62
N VAL A 76 -7.98 -2.68 -0.56
CA VAL A 76 -7.25 -2.19 -1.72
C VAL A 76 -5.76 -2.19 -1.40
N LEU A 77 -4.94 -2.55 -2.39
CA LEU A 77 -3.49 -2.42 -2.31
C LEU A 77 -3.01 -1.40 -3.33
N ILE A 78 -2.16 -0.46 -2.91
CA ILE A 78 -1.36 0.38 -3.80
C ILE A 78 0.10 0.02 -3.61
N LEU A 79 0.82 -0.29 -4.67
CA LEU A 79 2.24 -0.56 -4.62
C LEU A 79 2.98 0.39 -5.56
N SER A 80 3.91 1.15 -5.02
CA SER A 80 4.88 1.93 -5.79
C SER A 80 6.21 1.21 -5.81
N LEU A 81 6.74 0.96 -7.00
CA LEU A 81 8.07 0.40 -7.24
C LEU A 81 8.81 1.25 -8.29
N PRO A 82 10.14 1.35 -8.23
CA PRO A 82 10.90 2.09 -9.24
C PRO A 82 10.83 1.39 -10.60
N GLU A 83 10.71 0.06 -10.63
CA GLU A 83 10.63 -0.73 -11.86
C GLU A 83 9.28 -0.67 -12.59
N THR A 84 8.17 -0.43 -11.88
CA THR A 84 6.81 -0.50 -12.46
C THR A 84 6.00 0.78 -12.32
N GLY A 85 6.51 1.76 -11.57
CA GLY A 85 5.73 2.90 -11.12
C GLY A 85 4.69 2.50 -10.07
N CYS A 86 3.62 3.29 -9.99
CA CYS A 86 2.53 3.07 -9.05
C CYS A 86 1.46 2.15 -9.65
N LEU A 87 1.06 1.14 -8.88
CA LEU A 87 0.11 0.11 -9.25
C LEU A 87 -0.99 0.04 -8.19
N VAL A 88 -2.21 -0.27 -8.61
CA VAL A 88 -3.35 -0.53 -7.72
C VAL A 88 -3.95 -1.91 -7.99
N SER A 89 -4.47 -2.56 -6.96
CA SER A 89 -5.21 -3.82 -7.10
C SER A 89 -6.42 -3.68 -8.02
N VAL A 90 -6.75 -4.75 -8.74
CA VAL A 90 -7.93 -4.80 -9.62
C VAL A 90 -9.00 -5.67 -8.97
N GLY A 91 -10.14 -5.06 -8.66
CA GLY A 91 -11.30 -5.75 -8.13
C GLY A 91 -12.00 -6.62 -9.18
N PRO A 92 -12.79 -7.63 -8.77
CA PRO A 92 -13.70 -8.30 -9.68
C PRO A 92 -14.74 -7.31 -10.24
N PRO A 93 -15.34 -7.58 -11.41
CA PRO A 93 -16.41 -6.74 -11.97
C PRO A 93 -17.54 -6.52 -10.96
N GLY A 94 -17.90 -5.24 -10.73
CA GLY A 94 -18.92 -4.87 -9.76
C GLY A 94 -18.45 -4.82 -8.30
N SER A 95 -17.13 -4.96 -8.05
CA SER A 95 -16.55 -4.62 -6.76
C SER A 95 -16.72 -3.13 -6.49
N ASN A 96 -17.29 -2.80 -5.34
CA ASN A 96 -17.46 -1.44 -4.86
C ASN A 96 -16.76 -1.34 -3.50
N GLY A 97 -15.53 -0.86 -3.48
CA GLY A 97 -14.84 -0.47 -2.25
C GLY A 97 -15.13 0.98 -1.84
N LYS A 98 -14.60 1.37 -0.69
CA LYS A 98 -14.55 2.77 -0.25
C LYS A 98 -13.63 3.58 -1.18
N ASN A 99 -13.97 4.86 -1.38
CA ASN A 99 -13.11 5.80 -2.12
C ASN A 99 -12.01 6.41 -1.24
N PHE A 100 -12.20 6.42 0.08
CA PHE A 100 -11.26 6.99 1.03
C PHE A 100 -10.91 5.97 2.10
N TYR A 101 -9.61 5.81 2.33
CA TYR A 101 -9.07 5.07 3.46
C TYR A 101 -8.12 5.99 4.22
N HIS A 102 -7.71 5.64 5.43
CA HIS A 102 -7.07 6.56 6.34
C HIS A 102 -5.85 5.92 7.00
N VAL A 103 -4.67 6.47 6.70
CA VAL A 103 -3.42 6.10 7.35
C VAL A 103 -3.14 7.14 8.42
N ALA A 104 -3.15 6.74 9.70
CA ALA A 104 -2.97 7.65 10.82
C ALA A 104 -3.87 8.91 10.73
N GLU A 105 -5.16 8.71 10.45
CA GLU A 105 -6.18 9.75 10.30
C GLU A 105 -6.01 10.66 9.06
N GLN A 106 -5.08 10.36 8.16
CA GLN A 106 -4.91 11.08 6.89
C GLN A 106 -5.59 10.31 5.75
N PRO A 107 -6.54 10.92 5.03
CA PRO A 107 -7.23 10.25 3.93
C PRO A 107 -6.30 10.02 2.74
N ILE A 108 -6.41 8.83 2.16
CA ILE A 108 -5.88 8.45 0.86
C ILE A 108 -7.07 8.16 -0.06
N GLU A 109 -7.08 8.79 -1.23
CA GLU A 109 -8.10 8.54 -2.25
C GLU A 109 -7.73 7.31 -3.06
N LEU A 110 -8.71 6.45 -3.29
CA LEU A 110 -8.54 5.17 -3.94
C LEU A 110 -9.71 4.89 -4.89
N PRO A 111 -9.46 4.33 -6.09
CA PRO A 111 -10.54 4.01 -7.01
C PRO A 111 -11.43 2.90 -6.43
N SER A 112 -12.74 3.13 -6.37
CA SER A 112 -13.73 2.19 -5.79
C SER A 112 -13.78 0.82 -6.48
N ASP A 113 -13.40 0.72 -7.75
CA ASP A 113 -13.34 -0.53 -8.53
C ASP A 113 -12.05 -1.35 -8.28
N SER A 114 -11.20 -0.89 -7.37
CA SER A 114 -9.94 -1.56 -7.00
C SER A 114 -10.08 -2.56 -5.85
N GLY A 115 -11.27 -2.65 -5.26
CA GLY A 115 -11.54 -3.48 -4.08
C GLY A 115 -11.40 -4.97 -4.37
N ILE A 116 -10.56 -5.67 -3.62
CA ILE A 116 -10.40 -7.13 -3.65
C ILE A 116 -10.79 -7.76 -2.30
N PRO A 117 -11.21 -9.03 -2.26
CA PRO A 117 -11.54 -9.71 -1.00
C PRO A 117 -10.41 -9.66 0.03
N ILE A 118 -10.75 -9.47 1.32
CA ILE A 118 -9.78 -9.46 2.42
C ILE A 118 -8.83 -10.68 2.44
N PRO A 119 -9.26 -11.92 2.12
CA PRO A 119 -8.32 -13.04 1.99
C PRO A 119 -7.21 -12.79 0.97
N LEU A 120 -7.50 -12.13 -0.16
CA LEU A 120 -6.48 -11.79 -1.16
C LEU A 120 -5.57 -10.66 -0.68
N ILE A 121 -6.07 -9.73 0.14
CA ILE A 121 -5.23 -8.73 0.81
C ILE A 121 -4.20 -9.41 1.70
N ARG A 122 -4.64 -10.36 2.54
CA ARG A 122 -3.75 -11.13 3.43
C ARG A 122 -2.68 -11.87 2.63
N GLU A 123 -3.08 -12.60 1.59
CA GLU A 123 -2.12 -13.34 0.76
C GLU A 123 -1.16 -12.40 0.02
N GLY A 124 -1.65 -11.27 -0.51
CA GLY A 124 -0.80 -10.28 -1.17
C GLY A 124 0.26 -9.69 -0.25
N VAL A 125 -0.10 -9.35 0.99
CA VAL A 125 0.87 -8.82 1.98
C VAL A 125 1.83 -9.92 2.46
N LYS A 126 1.39 -11.18 2.56
CA LYS A 126 2.26 -12.32 2.88
C LYS A 126 3.28 -12.60 1.76
N GLU A 127 2.87 -12.51 0.50
CA GLU A 127 3.80 -12.59 -0.64
C GLU A 127 4.77 -11.41 -0.67
N PHE A 128 4.29 -10.21 -0.34
CA PHE A 128 5.15 -9.03 -0.22
C PHE A 128 6.22 -9.23 0.87
N LEU A 129 5.83 -9.75 2.03
CA LEU A 129 6.76 -10.14 3.10
C LEU A 129 7.74 -11.22 2.63
N SER A 130 7.26 -12.33 2.09
CA SER A 130 8.10 -13.50 1.75
C SER A 130 9.07 -13.22 0.60
N SER A 131 8.69 -12.36 -0.34
CA SER A 131 9.52 -11.96 -1.48
C SER A 131 10.52 -10.84 -1.18
N GLY A 132 10.43 -10.23 0.01
CA GLY A 132 11.26 -9.09 0.39
C GLY A 132 10.84 -7.79 -0.27
N GLY A 133 9.56 -7.61 -0.58
CA GLY A 133 9.00 -6.36 -1.12
C GLY A 133 8.83 -6.34 -2.64
N LYS A 134 8.68 -7.50 -3.28
CA LYS A 134 8.38 -7.58 -4.72
C LYS A 134 6.87 -7.52 -4.95
N LEU A 135 6.48 -7.24 -6.19
CA LEU A 135 5.10 -7.27 -6.65
C LEU A 135 4.45 -8.64 -6.36
N PRO A 136 3.39 -8.70 -5.52
CA PRO A 136 2.62 -9.92 -5.29
C PRO A 136 1.97 -10.45 -6.57
N GLY A 137 2.08 -11.75 -6.82
CA GLY A 137 1.53 -12.43 -8.00
C GLY A 137 0.14 -13.01 -7.80
N CYS A 138 -0.32 -13.14 -6.54
CA CYS A 138 -1.64 -13.69 -6.23
C CYS A 138 -2.83 -12.78 -6.58
N ILE A 139 -2.58 -11.51 -6.97
CA ILE A 139 -3.60 -10.54 -7.35
C ILE A 139 -3.30 -9.91 -8.71
N GLN A 140 -4.32 -9.30 -9.30
CA GLN A 140 -4.18 -8.53 -10.52
C GLN A 140 -3.90 -7.07 -10.18
N TRP A 141 -3.03 -6.44 -10.97
CA TRP A 141 -2.60 -5.06 -10.83
C TRP A 141 -2.89 -4.27 -12.10
N ARG A 142 -3.13 -2.97 -11.96
CA ARG A 142 -3.14 -2.01 -13.07
C ARG A 142 -2.34 -0.77 -12.70
N PRO A 143 -1.79 -0.04 -13.69
CA PRO A 143 -1.19 1.27 -13.45
C PRO A 143 -2.16 2.21 -12.73
N TYR A 144 -1.66 2.91 -11.73
CA TYR A 144 -2.38 3.94 -10.99
C TYR A 144 -1.58 5.23 -11.03
N GLY A 145 -2.15 6.27 -11.63
CA GLY A 145 -1.58 7.61 -11.65
C GLY A 145 -2.48 8.55 -10.85
N VAL A 146 -1.87 9.45 -10.09
CA VAL A 146 -2.45 10.78 -9.93
C VAL A 146 -2.64 11.33 -11.35
N ASP A 147 -3.86 11.73 -11.69
CA ASP A 147 -4.26 12.28 -12.99
C ASP A 147 -3.11 12.95 -13.76
N GLY A 148 -2.74 12.38 -14.90
CA GLY A 148 -3.12 12.95 -16.19
C GLY A 148 -2.88 14.43 -16.51
N GLU A 149 -2.12 15.20 -15.74
CA GLU A 149 -1.65 16.51 -16.20
C GLU A 149 -0.46 16.27 -17.13
N PRO A 150 -0.52 16.65 -18.42
CA PRO A 150 0.73 16.88 -19.14
C PRO A 150 1.52 17.88 -18.32
N VAL A 151 2.80 17.62 -18.09
CA VAL A 151 3.75 18.72 -17.85
C VAL A 151 3.58 19.64 -19.06
N GLU A 152 2.80 20.72 -18.90
CA GLU A 152 3.01 21.88 -19.73
C GLU A 152 4.48 22.22 -19.52
N ASP A 153 5.26 22.05 -20.58
CA ASP A 153 6.59 22.66 -20.72
C ASP A 153 6.38 24.14 -20.41
N ASP A 154 6.62 24.50 -19.16
CA ASP A 154 6.73 25.87 -18.70
C ASP A 154 8.05 26.39 -19.26
N ASP A 155 8.07 26.59 -20.58
CA ASP A 155 8.93 27.52 -21.31
C ASP A 155 8.58 28.95 -20.83
N ILE A 156 8.73 29.20 -19.53
CA ILE A 156 8.79 30.54 -18.93
C ILE A 156 10.27 30.91 -18.80
N TRP A 157 11.02 30.83 -19.91
CA TRP A 157 12.25 31.61 -20.09
C TRP A 157 12.47 31.97 -21.56
N GLY A 158 11.97 33.15 -21.95
CA GLY A 158 12.72 34.02 -22.86
C GLY A 158 12.09 34.31 -24.22
N GLY A 159 11.01 35.09 -24.24
CA GLY A 159 10.80 36.02 -25.33
C GLY A 159 11.70 37.25 -25.14
N ASN A 160 12.64 37.46 -26.07
CA ASN A 160 13.31 38.75 -26.28
C ASN A 160 13.03 39.24 -27.70
#